data_AF-A0A7L4PVW8-F1
#
_entry.id   AF-A0A7L4PVW8-F1
#
_cell.length_a   1.000
_cell.length_b   1.000
_cell.length_c   1.000
_cell.angle_alpha   90.00
_cell.angle_beta   90.00
_cell.angle_gamma   90.00
#
_symmetry.space_group_name_H-M   'P 1'
#
loop_
_entity.id
_entity.type
_entity.pdbx_description
1 polymer ?
#
loop_
_entity_poly.entity_id
_entity_poly.type
_entity_poly.pdbx_seq_one_letter_code
_entity_poly.pdbx_strand_id
1 'polypeptide(L)'
;RHTKFTITPMRGHWNVYGSNEVFTWMTGYPYAVDFCRGVAFYNPGETSAIDILARKECDACLVIGSDPAAHFPRACVEHLAEIPTVVIDPCTSLTTAVCDVQIPTAVTGIDAEGTAYRMDGVPIHVKRVLESSVPSDTEILARIYQRMQEERQL
;
A
#
# COMPACT_ATOMS: atom_id res chain seq x y z
N ARG A 1 -25.40 -2.58 -39.23
CA ARG A 1 -25.86 -2.37 -37.83
C ARG A 1 -24.72 -2.82 -36.92
N HIS A 2 -24.23 -1.96 -36.03
CA HIS A 2 -23.22 -2.33 -35.03
C HIS A 2 -23.79 -2.12 -33.62
N THR A 3 -23.54 -3.06 -32.72
CA THR A 3 -23.88 -2.95 -31.28
C THR A 3 -22.60 -2.68 -30.51
N LYS A 4 -22.65 -1.73 -29.56
CA LYS A 4 -21.52 -1.39 -28.68
C LYS A 4 -21.62 -2.16 -27.37
N PHE A 5 -20.52 -2.77 -26.97
CA PHE A 5 -20.34 -3.41 -25.66
C PHE A 5 -19.12 -2.80 -24.97
N THR A 6 -19.17 -2.74 -23.63
CA THR A 6 -18.06 -2.27 -22.78
C THR A 6 -17.96 -3.18 -21.56
N ILE A 7 -16.77 -3.26 -20.96
CA ILE A 7 -16.52 -3.99 -19.72
C ILE A 7 -15.80 -3.09 -18.72
N THR A 8 -16.18 -3.18 -17.46
CA THR A 8 -15.52 -2.48 -16.36
C THR A 8 -15.25 -3.49 -15.23
N PRO A 9 -14.00 -3.60 -14.73
CA PRO A 9 -13.71 -4.49 -13.62
C PRO A 9 -14.29 -3.92 -12.32
N MET A 10 -14.94 -4.77 -11.53
CA MET A 10 -15.39 -4.43 -10.18
C MET A 10 -14.19 -4.42 -9.22
N ARG A 11 -13.51 -3.29 -9.13
CA ARG A 11 -12.35 -3.12 -8.23
C ARG A 11 -12.80 -3.12 -6.77
N GLY A 12 -11.96 -3.68 -5.89
CA GLY A 12 -12.28 -3.93 -4.49
C GLY A 12 -12.25 -2.66 -3.63
N HIS A 13 -11.08 -2.32 -3.08
CA HIS A 13 -10.95 -1.17 -2.18
C HIS A 13 -11.14 0.18 -2.89
N TRP A 14 -11.60 1.16 -2.12
CA TRP A 14 -12.00 2.49 -2.58
C TRP A 14 -10.97 3.24 -3.43
N ASN A 15 -9.67 2.97 -3.23
CA ASN A 15 -8.58 3.60 -3.98
C ASN A 15 -7.54 2.62 -4.55
N VAL A 16 -7.87 1.33 -4.70
CA VAL A 16 -6.93 0.37 -5.33
C VAL A 16 -6.59 0.78 -6.76
N TYR A 17 -7.56 1.37 -7.46
CA TYR A 17 -7.35 1.91 -8.80
C TYR A 17 -6.33 3.05 -8.77
N GLY A 18 -6.40 3.95 -7.79
CA GLY A 18 -5.48 5.08 -7.68
C GLY A 18 -4.06 4.64 -7.37
N SER A 19 -3.86 3.64 -6.52
CA SER A 19 -2.53 3.04 -6.31
C SER A 19 -1.94 2.55 -7.64
N ASN A 20 -2.73 1.85 -8.46
CA ASN A 20 -2.25 1.37 -9.75
C ASN A 20 -1.94 2.51 -10.73
N GLU A 21 -2.78 3.55 -10.78
CA GLU A 21 -2.52 4.74 -11.60
C GLU A 21 -1.21 5.43 -11.17
N VAL A 22 -1.02 5.67 -9.86
CA VAL A 22 0.18 6.30 -9.29
C VAL A 22 1.44 5.52 -9.66
N PHE A 23 1.46 4.21 -9.39
CA PHE A 23 2.59 3.38 -9.75
C PHE A 23 2.86 3.39 -11.25
N THR A 24 1.80 3.34 -12.07
CA THR A 24 1.94 3.30 -13.53
C THR A 24 2.54 4.59 -14.08
N TRP A 25 2.09 5.77 -13.64
CA TRP A 25 2.67 7.01 -14.15
C TRP A 25 4.08 7.28 -13.62
N MET A 26 4.40 6.82 -12.40
CA MET A 26 5.72 7.02 -11.78
C MET A 26 6.78 6.07 -12.33
N THR A 27 6.40 4.82 -12.61
CA THR A 27 7.35 3.73 -12.87
C THR A 27 7.15 3.04 -14.22
N GLY A 28 6.01 3.24 -14.87
CA GLY A 28 5.57 2.49 -16.04
C GLY A 28 4.79 1.21 -15.72
N TYR A 29 4.66 0.81 -14.45
CA TYR A 29 4.06 -0.46 -14.04
C TYR A 29 3.04 -0.31 -12.90
N PRO A 30 1.96 -1.12 -12.83
CA PRO A 30 0.84 -0.87 -11.92
C PRO A 30 0.97 -1.39 -10.48
N TYR A 31 1.83 -2.38 -10.22
CA TYR A 31 2.08 -2.98 -8.90
C TYR A 31 3.32 -3.88 -8.97
N ALA A 32 3.71 -4.57 -7.89
CA ALA A 32 4.83 -5.53 -7.88
C ALA A 32 6.12 -4.99 -8.52
N VAL A 33 6.42 -3.71 -8.25
CA VAL A 33 7.60 -3.03 -8.80
C VAL A 33 8.77 -3.21 -7.84
N ASP A 34 9.86 -3.76 -8.35
CA ASP A 34 11.13 -3.90 -7.63
C ASP A 34 12.09 -2.77 -8.03
N PHE A 35 12.70 -2.13 -7.02
CA PHE A 35 13.67 -1.05 -7.19
C PHE A 35 15.10 -1.46 -6.79
N CYS A 36 15.34 -2.72 -6.39
CA CYS A 36 16.65 -3.20 -5.93
C CYS A 36 17.79 -2.98 -6.96
N ARG A 37 17.45 -2.97 -8.26
CA ARG A 37 18.41 -2.80 -9.36
C ARG A 37 18.73 -1.32 -9.67
N GLY A 38 18.18 -0.37 -8.91
CA GLY A 38 18.27 1.07 -9.21
C GLY A 38 17.40 1.51 -10.40
N VAL A 39 16.61 0.61 -10.96
CA VAL A 39 15.63 0.84 -12.04
C VAL A 39 14.34 0.11 -11.69
N ALA A 40 13.20 0.57 -12.22
CA ALA A 40 11.94 -0.13 -12.04
C ALA A 40 11.93 -1.46 -12.80
N PHE A 41 11.88 -2.57 -12.07
CA PHE A 41 11.71 -3.92 -12.58
C PHE A 41 10.33 -4.44 -12.22
N TYR A 42 9.65 -5.10 -13.15
CA TYR A 42 8.27 -5.55 -12.98
C TYR A 42 8.10 -6.98 -13.49
N ASN A 43 7.87 -7.91 -12.57
CA ASN A 43 7.59 -9.30 -12.90
C ASN A 43 6.66 -9.95 -11.86
N PRO A 44 5.33 -9.77 -11.96
CA PRO A 44 4.38 -10.48 -11.10
C PRO A 44 4.57 -12.00 -11.20
N GLY A 45 4.63 -12.70 -10.07
CA GLY A 45 5.11 -14.09 -9.96
C GLY A 45 6.54 -14.18 -9.41
N GLU A 46 7.33 -13.13 -9.57
CA GLU A 46 8.64 -12.96 -8.94
C GLU A 46 8.57 -11.87 -7.88
N THR A 47 8.10 -10.66 -8.21
CA THR A 47 8.23 -9.46 -7.37
C THR A 47 6.94 -9.08 -6.63
N SER A 48 5.93 -9.95 -6.59
CA SER A 48 4.70 -9.66 -5.83
C SER A 48 4.89 -9.96 -4.34
N ALA A 49 4.11 -9.29 -3.48
CA ALA A 49 4.19 -9.49 -2.03
C ALA A 49 3.98 -10.97 -1.62
N ILE A 50 3.06 -11.68 -2.28
CA ILE A 50 2.81 -13.10 -2.00
C ILE A 50 4.03 -13.95 -2.37
N ASP A 51 4.62 -13.71 -3.54
CA ASP A 51 5.74 -14.50 -4.03
C ASP A 51 6.98 -14.31 -3.15
N ILE A 52 7.30 -13.06 -2.82
CA ILE A 52 8.45 -12.69 -1.97
C ILE A 52 8.28 -13.26 -0.55
N LEU A 53 7.11 -13.12 0.06
CA LEU A 53 6.83 -13.66 1.40
C LEU A 53 6.86 -15.19 1.40
N ALA A 54 6.24 -15.84 0.40
CA ALA A 54 6.20 -17.30 0.33
C ALA A 54 7.58 -17.92 0.13
N ARG A 55 8.48 -17.25 -0.60
CA ARG A 55 9.88 -17.68 -0.79
C ARG A 55 10.83 -17.20 0.32
N LYS A 56 10.32 -16.47 1.31
CA LYS A 56 11.09 -15.88 2.42
C LYS A 56 12.25 -14.98 1.94
N GLU A 57 12.02 -14.24 0.86
CA GLU A 57 13.05 -13.39 0.21
C GLU A 57 13.18 -12.00 0.85
N CYS A 58 12.13 -11.48 1.47
CA CYS A 58 12.19 -10.22 2.21
C CYS A 58 12.62 -10.42 3.66
N ASP A 59 13.37 -9.47 4.18
CA ASP A 59 13.90 -9.39 5.55
C ASP A 59 13.16 -8.37 6.42
N ALA A 60 12.30 -7.53 5.84
CA ALA A 60 11.41 -6.61 6.53
C ALA A 60 10.14 -6.33 5.71
N CYS A 61 9.07 -5.89 6.36
CA CYS A 61 7.80 -5.55 5.71
C CYS A 61 7.22 -4.23 6.22
N LEU A 62 6.74 -3.38 5.31
CA LEU A 62 5.94 -2.20 5.61
C LEU A 62 4.55 -2.37 5.01
N VAL A 63 3.53 -2.42 5.87
CA VAL A 63 2.12 -2.56 5.49
C VAL A 63 1.42 -1.22 5.69
N ILE A 64 0.68 -0.75 4.69
CA ILE A 64 -0.01 0.54 4.74
C ILE A 64 -1.46 0.34 4.29
N GLY A 65 -2.43 0.66 5.16
CA GLY A 65 -3.86 0.62 4.83
C GLY A 65 -4.36 -0.75 4.34
N SER A 66 -3.79 -1.84 4.88
CA SER A 66 -4.10 -3.22 4.46
C SER A 66 -3.94 -4.20 5.61
N ASP A 67 -4.58 -5.37 5.50
CA ASP A 67 -4.57 -6.42 6.51
C ASP A 67 -4.10 -7.78 5.92
N PRO A 68 -2.82 -7.93 5.55
CA PRO A 68 -2.29 -9.16 4.97
C PRO A 68 -2.45 -10.38 5.90
N ALA A 69 -2.34 -10.24 7.22
CA ALA A 69 -2.50 -11.38 8.12
C ALA A 69 -3.92 -12.00 8.07
N ALA A 70 -4.95 -11.21 7.76
CA ALA A 70 -6.31 -11.73 7.54
C ALA A 70 -6.54 -12.32 6.15
N HIS A 71 -5.81 -11.86 5.14
CA HIS A 71 -6.17 -12.09 3.73
C HIS A 71 -5.12 -12.87 2.92
N PHE A 72 -3.89 -13.03 3.43
CA PHE A 72 -2.83 -13.76 2.73
C PHE A 72 -2.84 -15.25 3.08
N PRO A 73 -2.26 -16.11 2.22
CA PRO A 73 -2.04 -17.50 2.55
C PRO A 73 -1.22 -17.65 3.83
N ARG A 74 -1.53 -18.68 4.61
CA ARG A 74 -0.89 -18.96 5.90
C ARG A 74 0.64 -18.91 5.86
N ALA A 75 1.28 -19.50 4.85
CA ALA A 75 2.74 -19.52 4.73
C ALA A 75 3.35 -18.11 4.64
N CYS A 76 2.65 -17.17 4.00
CA CYS A 76 3.10 -15.77 3.92
C CYS A 76 2.95 -15.07 5.28
N VAL A 77 1.88 -15.36 6.02
CA VAL A 77 1.64 -14.79 7.35
C VAL A 77 2.64 -15.35 8.38
N GLU A 78 3.02 -16.62 8.26
CA GLU A 78 4.08 -17.23 9.07
C GLU A 78 5.42 -16.50 8.87
N HIS A 79 5.81 -16.20 7.63
CA HIS A 79 7.02 -15.41 7.35
C HIS A 79 6.89 -13.96 7.81
N LEU A 80 5.73 -13.34 7.62
CA LEU A 80 5.46 -11.97 8.08
C LEU A 80 5.66 -11.83 9.60
N ALA A 81 5.30 -12.85 10.38
CA ALA A 81 5.48 -12.88 11.83
C ALA A 81 6.94 -13.17 12.26
N GLU A 82 7.81 -13.60 11.35
CA GLU A 82 9.23 -13.89 11.61
C GLU A 82 10.16 -12.69 11.34
N ILE A 83 9.70 -11.70 10.56
CA ILE A 83 10.49 -10.55 10.12
C ILE A 83 9.98 -9.22 10.70
N PRO A 84 10.87 -8.21 10.86
CA PRO A 84 10.48 -6.85 11.21
C PRO A 84 9.32 -6.33 10.35
N THR A 85 8.15 -6.17 10.96
CA THR A 85 6.93 -5.74 10.29
C THR A 85 6.39 -4.47 10.92
N VAL A 86 6.23 -3.42 10.11
CA VAL A 86 5.63 -2.14 10.50
C VAL A 86 4.28 -1.98 9.82
N VAL A 87 3.26 -1.59 10.58
CA VAL A 87 1.90 -1.33 10.07
C VAL A 87 1.55 0.14 10.25
N ILE A 88 1.17 0.80 9.16
CA ILE A 88 0.56 2.13 9.17
C ILE A 88 -0.92 1.97 8.83
N ASP A 89 -1.78 2.03 9.84
CA ASP A 89 -3.22 1.84 9.69
C ASP A 89 -3.99 2.57 10.80
N PRO A 90 -5.14 3.21 10.51
CA PRO A 90 -5.98 3.83 11.53
C PRO A 90 -6.59 2.83 12.53
N CYS A 91 -6.75 1.56 12.13
CA CYS A 91 -7.50 0.55 12.85
C CYS A 91 -6.58 -0.59 13.33
N THR A 92 -6.92 -1.19 14.46
CA THR A 92 -6.33 -2.49 14.86
C THR A 92 -6.89 -3.59 13.95
N SER A 93 -6.01 -4.39 13.37
CA SER A 93 -6.33 -5.47 12.43
C SER A 93 -5.63 -6.78 12.86
N LEU A 94 -5.84 -7.88 12.13
CA LEU A 94 -5.08 -9.11 12.41
C LEU A 94 -3.58 -8.92 12.14
N THR A 95 -3.23 -8.04 11.20
CA THR A 95 -1.83 -7.70 10.92
C THR A 95 -1.19 -6.97 12.08
N THR A 96 -1.96 -6.13 12.81
CA THR A 96 -1.48 -5.51 14.04
C THR A 96 -1.07 -6.53 15.10
N ALA A 97 -1.71 -7.70 15.14
CA ALA A 97 -1.40 -8.73 16.13
C ALA A 97 -0.06 -9.45 15.87
N VAL A 98 0.49 -9.35 14.66
CA VAL A 98 1.73 -10.00 14.24
C VAL A 98 2.84 -9.01 13.86
N CYS A 99 2.59 -7.70 13.94
CA CYS A 99 3.59 -6.67 13.63
C CYS A 99 4.41 -6.28 14.86
N ASP A 100 5.63 -5.78 14.64
CA ASP A 100 6.49 -5.24 15.69
C ASP A 100 6.10 -3.80 16.08
N VAL A 101 5.67 -3.01 15.11
CA VAL A 101 5.32 -1.59 15.30
C VAL A 101 4.05 -1.25 14.55
N GLN A 102 3.06 -0.71 15.27
CA GLN A 102 1.91 -0.05 14.69
C GLN A 102 2.05 1.47 14.81
N ILE A 103 1.84 2.19 13.70
CA ILE A 103 1.78 3.64 13.63
C ILE A 103 0.37 4.04 13.21
N PRO A 104 -0.48 4.54 14.14
CA PRO A 104 -1.81 5.02 13.81
C PRO A 104 -1.75 6.23 12.85
N THR A 105 -2.70 6.29 11.91
CA THR A 105 -2.81 7.39 10.94
C THR A 105 -4.24 7.91 10.83
N ALA A 106 -4.40 9.12 10.29
CA ALA A 106 -5.70 9.71 9.99
C ALA A 106 -6.40 8.96 8.85
N VAL A 107 -7.73 8.84 8.91
CA VAL A 107 -8.51 8.16 7.86
C VAL A 107 -8.77 9.10 6.69
N THR A 108 -8.28 8.77 5.50
CA THR A 108 -8.55 9.56 4.28
C THR A 108 -10.03 9.59 3.95
N GLY A 109 -10.58 10.79 3.73
CA GLY A 109 -12.01 11.03 3.51
C GLY A 109 -12.82 11.21 4.80
N ILE A 110 -12.20 11.11 5.98
CA ILE A 110 -12.81 11.46 7.27
C ILE A 110 -11.97 12.51 7.98
N ASP A 111 -10.76 12.13 8.40
CA ASP A 111 -9.86 12.96 9.22
C ASP A 111 -8.68 13.53 8.39
N ALA A 112 -8.51 13.07 7.15
CA ALA A 112 -7.58 13.59 6.16
C ALA A 112 -8.26 13.76 4.79
N GLU A 113 -7.72 14.66 3.95
CA GLU A 113 -8.14 14.81 2.56
C GLU A 113 -7.21 14.02 1.62
N GLY A 114 -7.66 13.78 0.39
CA GLY A 114 -6.85 13.04 -0.58
C GLY A 114 -7.58 12.85 -1.90
N THR A 115 -6.90 12.23 -2.87
CA THR A 115 -7.49 11.90 -4.16
C THR A 115 -7.61 10.39 -4.29
N ALA A 116 -8.79 9.93 -4.67
CA ALA A 116 -9.02 8.53 -4.99
C ALA A 116 -9.68 8.32 -6.33
N TYR A 117 -9.42 7.16 -6.91
CA TYR A 117 -9.94 6.80 -8.22
C TYR A 117 -11.05 5.78 -8.05
N ARG A 118 -12.23 6.13 -8.57
CA ARG A 118 -13.34 5.19 -8.67
C ARG A 118 -13.00 4.09 -9.68
N MET A 119 -13.74 2.98 -9.64
CA MET A 119 -13.50 1.81 -10.50
C MET A 119 -13.51 2.08 -12.01
N ASP A 120 -14.08 3.20 -12.47
CA ASP A 120 -14.09 3.67 -13.85
C ASP A 120 -12.95 4.64 -14.18
N GLY A 121 -11.97 4.79 -13.29
CA GLY A 121 -10.79 5.64 -13.46
C GLY A 121 -11.05 7.13 -13.20
N VAL A 122 -12.23 7.51 -12.73
CA VAL A 122 -12.54 8.91 -12.42
C VAL A 122 -11.87 9.31 -11.10
N PRO A 123 -11.00 10.35 -11.08
CA PRO A 123 -10.44 10.87 -9.84
C PRO A 123 -11.48 11.70 -9.09
N ILE A 124 -11.60 11.44 -7.79
CA ILE A 124 -12.48 12.11 -6.86
C ILE A 124 -11.63 12.60 -5.70
N HIS A 125 -11.64 13.91 -5.46
CA HIS A 125 -10.99 14.49 -4.30
C HIS A 125 -11.91 14.35 -3.08
N VAL A 126 -11.51 13.52 -2.13
CA VAL A 126 -12.21 13.33 -0.86
C VAL A 126 -11.76 14.40 0.13
N LYS A 127 -12.72 14.98 0.84
CA LYS A 127 -12.48 16.08 1.77
C LYS A 127 -12.33 15.54 3.18
N ARG A 128 -11.54 16.26 3.97
CA ARG A 128 -11.56 16.13 5.42
C ARG A 128 -12.90 16.64 5.98
N VAL A 129 -13.56 15.84 6.80
CA VAL A 129 -14.83 16.16 7.46
C VAL A 129 -14.63 16.46 8.94
N LEU A 130 -13.66 15.81 9.58
CA LEU A 130 -13.31 15.97 10.99
C LEU A 130 -11.84 16.36 11.14
N GLU A 131 -11.48 17.00 12.25
CA GLU A 131 -10.08 17.30 12.56
C GLU A 131 -9.38 16.08 13.16
N SER A 132 -8.18 15.77 12.67
CA SER A 132 -7.35 14.67 13.19
C SER A 132 -6.42 15.14 14.29
N SER A 133 -6.27 14.32 15.34
CA SER A 133 -5.19 14.44 16.33
C SER A 133 -3.93 13.66 15.94
N VAL A 134 -4.02 12.82 14.91
CA VAL A 134 -2.93 11.98 14.38
C VAL A 134 -2.52 12.42 12.96
N PRO A 135 -1.27 12.21 12.55
CA PRO A 135 -0.82 12.60 11.22
C PRO A 135 -1.46 11.74 10.12
N SER A 136 -1.57 12.32 8.93
CA SER A 136 -1.93 11.60 7.70
C SER A 136 -0.84 10.60 7.28
N ASP A 137 -1.21 9.64 6.43
CA ASP A 137 -0.28 8.65 5.86
C ASP A 137 0.90 9.32 5.14
N THR A 138 0.60 10.39 4.41
CA THR A 138 1.56 11.18 3.64
C THR A 138 2.55 11.88 4.56
N GLU A 139 2.10 12.46 5.67
CA GLU A 139 2.99 13.07 6.66
C GLU A 139 3.87 12.05 7.37
N ILE A 140 3.34 10.87 7.70
CA ILE A 140 4.11 9.78 8.31
C ILE A 140 5.19 9.32 7.34
N LEU A 141 4.83 9.01 6.09
CA LEU A 141 5.77 8.55 5.06
C LEU A 141 6.82 9.60 4.74
N ALA A 142 6.47 10.89 4.70
CA ALA A 142 7.42 11.97 4.49
C ALA A 142 8.46 12.04 5.63
N ARG A 143 8.03 11.90 6.90
CA ARG A 143 8.95 11.87 8.06
C ARG A 143 9.87 10.65 8.03
N ILE A 144 9.34 9.46 7.70
CA ILE A 144 10.13 8.24 7.55
C ILE A 144 11.17 8.43 6.45
N TYR A 145 10.75 8.92 5.29
CA TYR A 145 11.64 9.16 4.16
C TYR A 145 12.74 10.17 4.50
N GLN A 146 12.40 11.29 5.14
CA GLN A 146 13.39 12.27 5.58
C GLN A 146 14.42 11.62 6.51
N ARG A 147 13.96 10.85 7.50
CA ARG A 147 14.86 10.16 8.43
C ARG A 147 15.77 9.16 7.72
N MET A 148 15.25 8.41 6.75
CA MET A 148 16.05 7.50 5.94
C MET A 148 17.14 8.23 5.14
N GLN A 149 16.87 9.44 4.64
CA GLN A 149 17.89 10.23 3.94
C GLN A 149 18.98 10.74 4.87
N GLU A 150 18.62 11.13 6.10
CA GLU A 150 19.57 11.55 7.13
C GLU A 150 20.51 10.39 7.52
N GLU A 151 19.95 9.20 7.79
CA GLU A 151 20.73 8.00 8.15
C GLU A 151 21.59 7.50 6.98
N ARG A 152 21.17 7.70 5.72
CA ARG A 152 21.96 7.30 4.54
C ARG A 152 23.18 8.20 4.28
N GLN A 153 23.16 9.43 4.81
CA GLN A 153 24.27 10.38 4.69
C GLN A 153 25.34 10.21 5.78
N LEU A 154 25.04 9.45 6.84
CA LEU A 154 25.96 9.06 7.90
C LEU A 154 26.75 7.81 7.52
#